data_AF-A0A957MD23-F1
#
_entry.id   AF-A0A957MD23-F1
#
_cell.length_a   1.000
_cell.length_b   1.000
_cell.length_c   1.000
_cell.angle_alpha   90.00
_cell.angle_beta   90.00
_cell.angle_gamma   90.00
#
_symmetry.space_group_name_H-M   'P 1'
#
loop_
_entity.id
_entity.type
_entity.pdbx_description
1 polymer ?
#
loop_
_entity_poly.entity_id
_entity_poly.type
_entity_poly.pdbx_seq_one_letter_code
_entity_poly.pdbx_strand_id
1 'polypeptide(L)'
;PFGNIVPLILVFMFGYLGAAVLVLRQRDFFSFLRSSGKAEEFPTKAIDAEAMPLFLDTSVIIDGRVADIAKTGFLLGTLTVPRFVLNELQYIADSADTLRR
;
A
#
# COMPACT_ATOMS: atom_id res chain seq x y z
N PRO A 1 58.79 3.99 -10.04
CA PRO A 1 58.24 4.81 -8.92
C PRO A 1 56.82 5.36 -9.14
N PHE A 2 56.40 5.69 -10.37
CA PHE A 2 55.05 6.25 -10.63
C PHE A 2 53.91 5.23 -10.62
N GLY A 3 54.20 3.94 -10.79
CA GLY A 3 53.18 2.87 -10.81
C GLY A 3 52.46 2.62 -9.48
N ASN A 4 52.98 3.10 -8.35
CA ASN A 4 52.35 2.94 -7.03
C ASN A 4 51.41 4.09 -6.65
N ILE A 5 51.58 5.27 -7.24
CA ILE A 5 50.80 6.46 -6.88
C ILE A 5 49.50 6.53 -7.70
N VAL A 6 49.55 6.10 -8.96
CA VAL A 6 48.37 6.01 -9.84
C VAL A 6 47.23 5.17 -9.24
N PRO A 7 47.45 3.94 -8.73
CA PRO A 7 46.37 3.16 -8.12
C PRO A 7 45.82 3.83 -6.86
N LEU A 8 46.66 4.53 -6.08
CA LEU A 8 46.23 5.25 -4.88
C LEU A 8 45.26 6.40 -5.23
N ILE A 9 45.62 7.22 -6.21
CA ILE A 9 44.76 8.33 -6.69
C ILE A 9 43.44 7.78 -7.24
N LEU A 10 43.51 6.68 -7.97
CA LEU A 10 42.36 6.05 -8.59
C LEU A 10 41.38 5.51 -7.53
N VAL A 11 41.88 4.87 -6.47
CA VAL A 11 41.05 4.41 -5.34
C VAL A 11 40.32 5.57 -4.68
N PHE A 12 40.99 6.69 -4.41
CA PHE A 12 40.33 7.85 -3.81
C PHE A 12 39.29 8.49 -4.74
N MET A 13 39.61 8.61 -6.04
CA MET A 13 38.71 9.17 -7.03
C MET A 13 37.44 8.31 -7.19
N PHE A 14 37.59 7.00 -7.42
CA PHE A 14 36.46 6.09 -7.56
C PHE A 14 35.72 5.85 -6.25
N GLY A 15 36.42 5.86 -5.11
CA GLY A 15 35.80 5.75 -3.79
C GLY A 15 34.90 6.95 -3.49
N TYR A 16 35.36 8.17 -3.76
CA TYR A 16 34.54 9.37 -3.60
C TYR A 16 33.35 9.37 -4.56
N LEU A 17 33.56 9.02 -5.83
CA LEU A 17 32.50 9.01 -6.85
C LEU A 17 31.45 7.94 -6.55
N GLY A 18 31.88 6.75 -6.10
CA GLY A 18 31.00 5.68 -5.63
C GLY A 18 30.21 6.09 -4.38
N ALA A 19 30.85 6.68 -3.38
CA ALA A 19 30.17 7.18 -2.18
C ALA A 19 29.16 8.29 -2.52
N ALA A 20 29.52 9.23 -3.41
CA ALA A 20 28.64 10.29 -3.86
C ALA A 20 27.40 9.74 -4.59
N VAL A 21 27.59 8.79 -5.52
CA VAL A 21 26.48 8.12 -6.21
C VAL A 21 25.60 7.35 -5.22
N LEU A 22 26.19 6.67 -4.24
CA LEU A 22 25.46 5.92 -3.23
C LEU A 22 24.60 6.85 -2.36
N VAL A 23 25.13 7.99 -1.91
CA VAL A 23 24.36 8.97 -1.12
C VAL A 23 23.23 9.58 -1.95
N LEU A 24 23.48 9.90 -3.22
CA LEU A 24 22.50 10.51 -4.12
C LEU A 24 21.38 9.52 -4.53
N ARG A 25 21.69 8.22 -4.65
CA ARG A 25 20.73 7.17 -5.07
C ARG A 25 20.41 6.15 -3.96
N GLN A 26 20.70 6.46 -2.69
CA GLN A 26 20.56 5.47 -1.60
C GLN A 26 19.16 4.88 -1.53
N ARG A 27 18.12 5.67 -1.85
CA ARG A 27 16.72 5.25 -1.79
C ARG A 27 16.39 4.24 -2.89
N ASP A 28 16.91 4.46 -4.10
CA ASP A 28 16.70 3.58 -5.24
C ASP A 28 17.41 2.24 -5.01
N PHE A 29 18.69 2.27 -4.65
CA PHE A 29 19.47 1.05 -4.39
C PHE A 29 18.91 0.23 -3.22
N PHE A 30 18.49 0.89 -2.14
CA PHE A 30 17.89 0.21 -1.00
C PHE A 30 16.54 -0.44 -1.37
N SER A 31 15.76 0.15 -2.29
CA SER A 31 14.52 -0.45 -2.78
C SER A 31 14.75 -1.74 -3.60
N PHE A 32 15.79 -1.76 -4.45
CA PHE A 32 16.17 -2.94 -5.25
C PHE A 32 16.84 -4.03 -4.40
N LEU A 33 17.70 -3.66 -3.44
CA LEU A 33 18.32 -4.64 -2.54
C LEU A 33 17.29 -5.30 -1.61
N ARG A 34 16.27 -4.54 -1.20
CA ARG A 34 15.12 -5.06 -0.42
C ARG A 34 14.13 -5.87 -1.27
N SER A 35 14.24 -5.84 -2.60
CA SER A 35 13.45 -6.70 -3.50
C SER A 35 14.11 -8.05 -3.77
N SER A 36 15.44 -8.18 -3.64
CA SER A 36 16.18 -9.44 -3.84
C SER A 36 16.22 -10.36 -2.61
N GLY A 37 15.83 -9.87 -1.42
CA GLY A 37 15.83 -10.66 -0.17
C GLY A 37 14.46 -11.19 0.26
N LYS A 38 13.41 -11.09 -0.56
CA LYS A 38 12.09 -11.61 -0.20
C LYS A 38 11.99 -13.09 -0.54
N ALA A 39 12.43 -13.92 0.42
CA ALA A 39 11.79 -15.20 0.64
C ALA A 39 10.28 -14.97 0.83
N GLU A 40 9.48 -15.93 0.39
CA GLU A 40 8.03 -16.04 0.54
C GLU A 40 7.58 -15.94 2.01
N GLU A 41 7.62 -14.74 2.58
CA GLU A 41 6.84 -14.34 3.73
C GLU A 41 5.73 -13.46 3.19
N PHE A 42 4.48 -13.90 3.42
CA PHE A 42 3.26 -13.09 3.26
C PHE A 42 3.56 -11.64 3.61
N PRO A 43 3.22 -10.67 2.75
CA PRO A 43 3.74 -9.32 2.88
C PRO A 43 3.06 -8.63 4.06
N THR A 44 3.58 -8.81 5.27
CA THR A 44 3.44 -7.86 6.38
C THR A 44 4.45 -6.73 6.19
N LYS A 45 4.62 -6.27 4.94
CA LYS A 45 4.95 -4.88 4.73
C LYS A 45 3.69 -4.18 5.22
N ALA A 46 3.80 -3.32 6.23
CA ALA A 46 2.77 -2.35 6.53
C ALA A 46 2.51 -1.58 5.23
N ILE A 47 1.63 -2.11 4.38
CA ILE A 47 0.69 -1.32 3.62
C ILE A 47 0.06 -0.53 4.74
N ASP A 48 0.34 0.77 4.80
CA ASP A 48 -0.36 1.67 5.72
C ASP A 48 -1.82 1.25 5.61
N ALA A 49 -2.36 0.58 6.64
CA ALA A 49 -3.66 -0.06 6.51
C ALA A 49 -4.73 1.02 6.25
N GLU A 50 -4.45 2.25 6.66
CA GLU A 50 -5.19 3.46 6.27
C GLU A 50 -5.18 3.79 4.77
N ALA A 51 -4.13 3.40 4.02
CA ALA A 51 -3.94 3.81 2.63
C ALA A 51 -4.70 2.96 1.59
N MET A 52 -5.17 1.77 1.96
CA MET A 52 -5.96 0.94 1.05
C MET A 52 -7.46 1.03 1.42
N PRO A 53 -8.27 1.77 0.65
CA PRO A 53 -9.70 1.88 0.92
C PRO A 53 -10.39 0.53 0.66
N LEU A 54 -11.26 0.11 1.59
CA LEU A 54 -12.10 -1.07 1.43
C LEU A 54 -13.46 -0.63 0.87
N PHE A 55 -13.77 -1.03 -0.35
CA PHE A 55 -15.05 -0.69 -0.99
C PHE A 55 -16.17 -1.61 -0.54
N LEU A 56 -17.30 -1.03 -0.19
CA LEU A 56 -18.51 -1.73 0.21
C LEU A 56 -19.54 -1.76 -0.91
N ASP A 57 -20.18 -2.91 -1.08
CA ASP A 57 -21.28 -3.13 -2.01
C ASP A 57 -22.64 -3.16 -1.27
N THR A 58 -23.74 -2.99 -2.02
CA THR A 58 -25.12 -2.98 -1.49
C THR A 58 -25.43 -4.24 -0.70
N SER A 59 -25.04 -5.41 -1.23
CA SER A 59 -25.27 -6.72 -0.62
C SER A 59 -24.65 -6.85 0.79
N VAL A 60 -23.42 -6.36 0.95
CA VAL A 60 -22.67 -6.38 2.21
C VAL A 60 -23.33 -5.49 3.26
N ILE A 61 -23.92 -4.37 2.84
CA ILE A 61 -24.62 -3.45 3.72
C ILE A 61 -25.98 -4.04 4.16
N ILE A 62 -26.73 -4.63 3.24
CA ILE A 62 -28.04 -5.24 3.53
C ILE A 62 -27.91 -6.41 4.51
N ASP A 63 -26.86 -7.22 4.39
CA ASP A 63 -26.60 -8.35 5.30
C ASP A 63 -26.30 -7.89 6.74
N GLY A 64 -25.79 -6.67 6.94
CA GLY A 64 -25.66 -6.02 8.25
C GLY A 64 -24.50 -6.50 9.13
N ARG A 65 -23.95 -7.70 8.90
CA ARG A 65 -22.84 -8.25 9.71
C ARG A 65 -21.53 -7.46 9.57
N VAL A 66 -21.37 -6.70 8.48
CA VAL A 66 -20.15 -5.92 8.21
C VAL A 66 -19.82 -4.94 9.34
N ALA A 67 -20.82 -4.35 9.99
CA ALA A 67 -20.61 -3.39 11.08
C ALA A 67 -20.01 -4.06 12.32
N ASP A 68 -20.43 -5.29 12.64
CA ASP A 68 -19.91 -6.02 13.80
C ASP A 68 -18.53 -6.59 13.51
N ILE A 69 -18.28 -7.07 12.29
CA ILE A 69 -16.95 -7.49 11.85
C ILE A 69 -15.98 -6.30 11.88
N ALA A 70 -16.40 -5.10 11.46
CA ALA A 70 -15.58 -3.90 11.56
C ALA A 70 -15.17 -3.57 13.01
N LYS A 71 -16.11 -3.67 13.97
CA LYS A 71 -15.83 -3.41 15.41
C LYS A 71 -14.83 -4.40 16.02
N THR A 72 -14.75 -5.62 15.49
CA THR A 72 -13.77 -6.62 15.95
C THR A 72 -12.33 -6.34 15.49
N GLY A 73 -12.13 -5.38 14.58
CA GLY A 73 -10.83 -5.04 14.03
C GLY A 73 -10.34 -6.00 12.94
N PHE A 74 -11.20 -6.89 12.44
CA PHE A 74 -10.88 -7.80 11.33
C PHE A 74 -10.82 -7.09 9.97
N LEU A 75 -11.52 -5.96 9.81
CA LEU A 75 -11.45 -5.14 8.61
C LEU A 75 -10.42 -4.02 8.81
N LEU A 76 -9.35 -4.07 8.02
CA LEU A 76 -8.29 -3.08 8.01
C LEU A 76 -8.59 -2.02 6.93
N GLY A 77 -8.42 -0.75 7.28
CA GLY A 77 -8.53 0.39 6.36
C GLY A 77 -9.88 1.10 6.34
N THR A 78 -9.95 2.18 5.56
CA THR A 78 -11.13 3.05 5.52
C THR A 78 -12.23 2.40 4.69
N LEU A 79 -13.35 2.08 5.34
CA LEU A 79 -14.57 1.62 4.69
C LEU A 79 -15.13 2.74 3.80
N THR A 80 -15.12 2.53 2.49
CA THR A 80 -15.57 3.49 1.48
C THR A 80 -16.83 2.97 0.81
N VAL A 81 -17.91 3.73 0.88
CA VAL A 81 -19.18 3.41 0.21
C VAL A 81 -19.29 4.27 -1.06
N PRO A 82 -19.29 3.68 -2.27
CA PRO A 82 -19.52 4.41 -3.51
C PRO A 82 -20.93 5.01 -3.58
N ARG A 83 -21.08 6.15 -4.29
CA ARG A 83 -22.39 6.82 -4.43
C ARG A 83 -23.47 5.94 -5.08
N PHE A 84 -23.11 5.07 -6.03
CA PHE A 84 -24.10 4.21 -6.68
C PHE A 84 -24.73 3.20 -5.71
N VAL A 85 -23.96 2.73 -4.72
CA VAL A 85 -24.45 1.83 -3.66
C VAL A 85 -25.48 2.56 -2.78
N LEU A 86 -25.22 3.82 -2.45
CA LEU A 86 -26.19 4.64 -1.71
C LEU A 86 -27.48 4.86 -2.51
N ASN A 87 -27.38 5.11 -3.82
CA ASN A 87 -28.55 5.26 -4.69
C ASN A 87 -29.38 3.97 -4.77
N GLU A 88 -28.72 2.81 -4.84
CA GLU A 88 -29.40 1.52 -4.85
C GLU A 88 -30.09 1.23 -3.52
N LEU A 89 -29.41 1.47 -2.39
CA LEU A 89 -30.01 1.35 -1.06
C LEU A 89 -31.22 2.26 -0.88
N GLN A 90 -31.15 3.50 -1.37
CA GLN A 90 -32.27 4.43 -1.35
C GLN A 90 -33.43 3.93 -2.22
N TYR A 91 -33.14 3.46 -3.43
CA TYR A 91 -34.17 2.88 -4.32
C TYR A 91 -34.87 1.67 -3.69
N ILE A 92 -34.13 0.78 -3.02
CA ILE A 92 -34.70 -0.36 -2.30
C ILE A 92 -35.58 0.12 -1.13
N ALA A 93 -35.12 1.12 -0.37
CA ALA A 93 -35.87 1.68 0.76
C ALA A 93 -37.18 2.36 0.31
N ASP A 94 -37.14 3.11 -0.79
CA ASP A 94 -38.29 3.84 -1.33
C ASP A 94 -39.27 2.91 -2.08
N SER A 95 -38.78 1.83 -2.70
CA SER A 95 -39.63 0.86 -3.42
C SER A 95 -40.39 -0.09 -2.50
N ALA A 96 -39.86 -0.41 -1.31
CA ALA A 96 -40.52 -1.27 -0.32
C ALA A 96 -41.89 -0.73 0.16
N ASP A 97 -42.13 0.59 0.06
CA ASP A 97 -43.40 1.22 0.48
C ASP A 97 -44.49 1.19 -0.63
N THR A 98 -44.14 0.86 -1.87
CA THR A 98 -45.10 0.83 -3.00
C THR A 98 -46.00 -0.41 -3.03
N LEU A 99 -45.68 -1.46 -2.25
CA LEU A 99 -46.51 -2.66 -2.09
C LEU A 99 -47.56 -2.54 -0.96
N ARG A 100 -47.70 -1.36 -0.34
CA ARG A 100 -48.66 -1.10 0.75
C ARG A 100 -49.93 -0.34 0.33
N ARG A 101 -50.20 -0.20 -0.98
CA ARG A 101 -51.38 0.52 -1.48
C ARG A 101 -52.26 -0.32 -2.38
#